data_AF-A0A8J2X033-F1
#
_entry.id   AF-A0A8J2X033-F1
#
_cell.length_a   1.000
_cell.length_b   1.000
_cell.length_c   1.000
_cell.angle_alpha   90.00
_cell.angle_beta   90.00
_cell.angle_gamma   90.00
#
_symmetry.space_group_name_H-M   'P 1'
#
loop_
_entity.id
_entity.type
_entity.pdbx_description
1 polymer ?
#
loop_
_entity_poly.entity_id
_entity_poly.type
_entity_poly.pdbx_seq_one_letter_code
_entity_poly.pdbx_strand_id
1 'polypeptide(L)'
;MAQRCADVDEFVERVKELYELDPARVRFVMKYRHADGSLALRATNDELWLLYRTTQASDIRRLEALQLWLMSAMAGSDVETLTREATEADAAAAERREGKRKGRKKR
;
A
#
# COMPACT_ATOMS: atom_id res chain seq x y z
N MET A 1 -21.72 1.10 -7.73
CA MET A 1 -21.15 0.28 -8.83
C MET A 1 -19.86 -0.37 -8.33
N ALA A 2 -19.66 -1.67 -8.57
CA ALA A 2 -18.48 -2.39 -8.09
C ALA A 2 -17.49 -2.64 -9.23
N GLN A 3 -16.27 -2.13 -9.07
CA GLN A 3 -15.17 -2.30 -10.02
C GLN A 3 -14.08 -3.15 -9.36
N ARG A 4 -13.69 -4.23 -10.05
CA ARG A 4 -12.55 -5.05 -9.66
C ARG A 4 -11.34 -4.60 -10.46
N CYS A 5 -10.28 -4.21 -9.77
CA CYS A 5 -9.00 -3.90 -10.41
C CYS A 5 -8.25 -5.21 -10.69
N ALA A 6 -7.60 -5.30 -11.84
CA ALA A 6 -6.82 -6.48 -12.23
C ALA A 6 -5.44 -6.45 -11.58
N ASP A 7 -4.85 -5.25 -11.48
CA ASP A 7 -3.49 -5.03 -11.04
C ASP A 7 -3.44 -4.21 -9.75
N VAL A 8 -2.37 -4.41 -8.97
CA VAL A 8 -2.12 -3.62 -7.74
C VAL A 8 -1.97 -2.15 -8.07
N ASP A 9 -1.26 -1.84 -9.15
CA ASP A 9 -0.91 -0.46 -9.50
C ASP A 9 -2.16 0.33 -9.89
N GLU A 10 -3.05 -0.27 -10.70
CA GLU A 10 -4.37 0.28 -11.00
C GLU A 10 -5.19 0.50 -9.72
N PHE A 11 -5.20 -0.47 -8.80
CA PHE A 11 -5.93 -0.34 -7.54
C PHE A 11 -5.39 0.81 -6.68
N VAL A 12 -4.06 0.94 -6.56
CA VAL A 12 -3.40 1.99 -5.79
C VAL A 12 -3.74 3.37 -6.34
N GLU A 13 -3.62 3.57 -7.66
CA GLU A 13 -3.93 4.85 -8.30
C GLU A 13 -5.39 5.22 -8.12
N ARG A 14 -6.33 4.31 -8.42
CA ARG A 14 -7.76 4.58 -8.29
C ARG A 14 -8.18 4.86 -6.85
N VAL A 15 -7.55 4.24 -5.86
CA VAL A 15 -7.82 4.52 -4.45
C VAL A 15 -7.36 5.93 -4.06
N LYS A 16 -6.21 6.38 -4.57
CA LYS A 16 -5.71 7.74 -4.35
C LYS A 16 -6.62 8.78 -5.00
N GLU A 17 -6.99 8.57 -6.27
CA GLU A 17 -7.96 9.43 -6.98
C GLU A 17 -9.29 9.51 -6.22
N LEU A 18 -9.81 8.36 -5.76
CA LEU A 18 -11.05 8.31 -5.00
C LEU A 18 -10.94 9.12 -3.69
N TYR A 19 -9.79 9.03 -3.02
CA TYR A 19 -9.52 9.77 -1.79
C TYR A 19 -9.40 11.27 -2.03
N GLU A 20 -8.73 11.71 -3.10
CA GLU A 20 -8.61 13.12 -3.45
C GLU A 20 -9.95 13.77 -3.81
N LEU A 21 -10.89 13.00 -4.39
CA LEU A 21 -12.23 13.47 -4.72
C LEU A 21 -13.09 13.74 -3.48
N ASP A 22 -13.11 12.81 -2.53
CA ASP A 22 -13.89 12.96 -1.29
C ASP A 22 -13.23 12.24 -0.11
N PRO A 23 -12.30 12.92 0.58
CA PRO A 23 -11.60 12.34 1.73
C PRO A 23 -12.53 11.93 2.88
N ALA A 24 -13.68 12.62 3.03
CA ALA A 24 -14.57 12.44 4.18
C ALA A 24 -15.47 11.21 4.04
N ARG A 25 -15.86 10.85 2.80
CA ARG A 25 -16.71 9.67 2.54
C ARG A 25 -15.92 8.40 2.28
N VAL A 26 -14.63 8.50 1.97
CA VAL A 26 -13.80 7.34 1.62
C VAL A 26 -13.49 6.46 2.82
N ARG A 27 -13.79 5.17 2.67
CA ARG A 27 -13.50 4.13 3.66
C ARG A 27 -12.68 3.03 3.02
N PHE A 28 -11.57 2.70 3.67
CA PHE A 28 -10.68 1.62 3.27
C PHE A 28 -10.83 0.42 4.21
N VAL A 29 -11.04 -0.77 3.66
CA VAL A 29 -11.26 -2.00 4.40
C VAL A 29 -10.30 -3.07 3.89
N MET A 30 -9.58 -3.69 4.80
CA MET A 30 -8.68 -4.81 4.52
C MET A 30 -9.13 -6.04 5.31
N LYS A 31 -9.26 -7.18 4.62
CA LYS A 31 -9.59 -8.47 5.23
C LYS A 31 -8.53 -9.49 4.85
N TYR A 32 -7.80 -9.95 5.86
CA TYR A 32 -6.84 -11.05 5.71
C TYR A 32 -7.48 -12.37 6.14
N ARG A 33 -7.19 -13.44 5.38
CA ARG A 33 -7.56 -14.80 5.73
C ARG A 33 -6.34 -15.70 5.66
N HIS A 34 -5.87 -16.11 6.83
CA HIS A 34 -4.68 -16.96 6.96
C HIS A 34 -4.83 -18.35 6.33
N ALA A 35 -5.98 -19.01 6.54
CA ALA A 35 -6.21 -20.37 6.03
C ALA A 35 -6.04 -20.48 4.50
N ASP A 36 -6.45 -19.42 3.77
CA ASP A 36 -6.39 -19.37 2.31
C ASP A 36 -5.18 -18.56 1.82
N GLY A 37 -4.36 -17.98 2.72
CA GLY A 37 -3.26 -17.07 2.38
C GLY A 37 -3.70 -15.87 1.54
N SER A 38 -4.96 -15.43 1.66
CA SER A 38 -5.53 -14.42 0.77
C SER A 38 -5.83 -13.10 1.49
N LEU A 39 -5.62 -12.01 0.77
CA LEU A 39 -5.88 -10.65 1.20
C LEU A 39 -6.94 -10.04 0.27
N ALA A 40 -8.03 -9.55 0.84
CA ALA A 40 -9.08 -8.84 0.12
C ALA A 40 -9.16 -7.41 0.63
N LEU A 41 -9.10 -6.44 -0.28
CA LEU A 41 -9.15 -5.01 0.01
C LEU A 41 -10.34 -4.38 -0.70
N ARG A 42 -10.92 -3.37 -0.05
CA ARG A 42 -12.02 -2.59 -0.58
C ARG A 42 -11.85 -1.11 -0.21
N ALA A 43 -11.99 -0.23 -1.18
CA ALA A 43 -12.16 1.20 -0.96
C ALA A 43 -13.52 1.65 -1.48
N THR A 44 -14.20 2.55 -0.77
CA THR A 44 -15.53 3.01 -1.18
C THR A 44 -15.90 4.39 -0.65
N ASN A 45 -16.67 5.15 -1.44
CA ASN A 45 -17.35 6.40 -1.08
C ASN A 45 -18.89 6.26 -1.08
N ASP A 46 -19.40 5.04 -0.85
CA ASP A 46 -20.82 4.62 -0.94
C ASP A 46 -21.39 4.49 -2.37
N GLU A 47 -20.81 5.15 -3.36
CA GLU A 47 -21.27 5.09 -4.76
C GLU A 47 -20.44 4.11 -5.60
N LEU A 48 -19.12 4.19 -5.47
CA LEU A 48 -18.16 3.34 -6.15
C LEU A 48 -17.47 2.41 -5.15
N TRP A 49 -17.36 1.15 -5.51
CA TRP A 49 -16.60 0.15 -4.75
C TRP A 49 -15.42 -0.29 -5.60
N LEU A 50 -14.19 0.00 -5.15
CA LEU A 50 -12.96 -0.57 -5.69
C LEU A 50 -12.64 -1.83 -4.91
N LEU A 51 -12.49 -2.95 -5.58
CA LEU A 51 -12.16 -4.23 -4.96
C LEU A 51 -10.87 -4.80 -5.54
N TYR A 52 -9.98 -5.26 -4.68
CA TYR A 52 -8.77 -5.96 -5.07
C TYR A 52 -8.55 -7.18 -4.17
N ARG A 53 -8.17 -8.32 -4.76
CA ARG A 53 -7.88 -9.55 -4.02
C ARG A 53 -6.58 -10.13 -4.55
N THR A 54 -5.66 -10.44 -3.65
CA THR A 54 -4.38 -11.05 -3.99
C THR A 54 -4.02 -12.16 -3.02
N THR A 55 -3.20 -13.09 -3.50
CA THR A 55 -2.49 -14.12 -2.72
C THR A 55 -0.97 -13.92 -2.83
N GLN A 56 -0.51 -12.96 -3.63
CA GLN A 56 0.91 -12.75 -3.89
C GLN A 56 1.53 -11.90 -2.78
N ALA A 57 2.65 -12.36 -2.23
CA ALA A 57 3.36 -11.66 -1.16
C ALA A 57 4.05 -10.36 -1.63
N SER A 58 4.35 -10.24 -2.92
CA SER A 58 4.88 -9.01 -3.53
C SER A 58 3.93 -7.82 -3.36
N ASP A 59 2.64 -8.09 -3.48
CA ASP A 59 1.59 -7.08 -3.50
C ASP A 59 1.34 -6.54 -2.09
N ILE A 60 1.56 -7.37 -1.06
CA ILE A 60 1.36 -7.01 0.35
C ILE A 60 2.17 -5.77 0.72
N ARG A 61 3.44 -5.67 0.29
CA ARG A 61 4.29 -4.50 0.58
C ARG A 61 3.75 -3.22 -0.07
N ARG A 62 3.24 -3.32 -1.30
CA ARG A 62 2.66 -2.17 -2.01
C ARG A 62 1.35 -1.72 -1.35
N LEU A 63 0.55 -2.67 -0.88
CA LEU A 63 -0.70 -2.40 -0.19
C LEU A 63 -0.48 -1.82 1.21
N GLU A 64 0.56 -2.26 1.92
CA GLU A 64 1.02 -1.65 3.17
C GLU A 64 1.45 -0.20 2.95
N ALA A 65 2.23 0.07 1.89
CA ALA A 65 2.63 1.42 1.52
C ALA A 65 1.41 2.31 1.19
N LEU A 66 0.40 1.78 0.49
CA LEU A 66 -0.86 2.48 0.24
C LEU A 66 -1.60 2.79 1.55
N GLN A 67 -1.67 1.84 2.48
CA GLN A 67 -2.34 2.05 3.76
C GLN A 67 -1.65 3.14 4.59
N LEU A 68 -0.31 3.13 4.64
CA LEU A 68 0.48 4.19 5.29
C LEU A 68 0.22 5.55 4.64
N TRP A 69 0.22 5.61 3.31
CA TRP A 69 -0.10 6.82 2.55
C TRP A 69 -1.48 7.38 2.92
N LEU A 70 -2.51 6.53 2.96
CA LEU A 70 -3.86 6.92 3.35
C LEU A 70 -3.92 7.45 4.79
N MET A 71 -3.26 6.77 5.74
CA MET A 71 -3.23 7.21 7.14
C MET A 71 -2.57 8.59 7.29
N SER A 72 -1.45 8.83 6.60
CA SER A 72 -0.78 10.13 6.61
C SER A 72 -1.65 11.22 5.98
N ALA A 73 -2.28 10.92 4.85
CA ALA A 73 -3.17 11.85 4.14
C ALA A 73 -4.41 12.21 4.99
N MET A 74 -4.98 11.24 5.71
CA MET A 74 -6.11 11.45 6.62
C MET A 74 -5.72 12.24 7.87
N ALA A 75 -4.47 12.14 8.31
CA ALA A 75 -3.93 12.91 9.44
C ALA A 75 -3.54 14.35 9.06
N GLY A 76 -3.64 14.75 7.78
CA GLY A 76 -3.24 16.07 7.30
C GLY A 76 -1.73 16.31 7.31
N SER A 77 -0.92 15.23 7.36
CA SER A 77 0.52 15.33 7.24
C SER A 77 0.94 15.44 5.77
N ASP A 78 2.00 16.20 5.47
CA ASP A 78 2.53 16.31 4.12
C ASP A 78 2.96 14.91 3.62
N VAL A 79 2.21 14.38 2.66
CA VAL A 79 2.36 12.99 2.23
C VAL A 79 3.57 12.82 1.30
N GLU A 80 3.92 13.86 0.56
CA GLU A 80 5.10 13.91 -0.32
C GLU A 80 6.42 13.84 0.45
N THR A 81 6.51 14.50 1.61
CA THR A 81 7.72 14.45 2.45
C THR A 81 7.88 13.08 3.09
N LEU A 82 6.80 12.52 3.64
CA LEU A 82 6.81 11.20 4.29
C LEU A 82 7.09 10.05 3.32
N THR A 83 6.55 10.12 2.09
CA THR A 83 6.87 9.11 1.07
C THR A 83 8.32 9.18 0.62
N ARG A 84 8.88 10.39 0.47
CA ARG A 84 10.29 10.56 0.13
C ARG A 84 11.19 9.99 1.23
N GLU A 85 10.93 10.35 2.49
CA GLU A 85 11.66 9.82 3.65
C GLU A 85 11.55 8.29 3.77
N ALA A 86 10.39 7.71 3.50
CA ALA A 86 10.20 6.26 3.51
C ALA A 86 11.00 5.57 2.40
N THR A 87 11.02 6.12 1.17
CA THR A 87 11.83 5.57 0.07
C THR A 87 13.33 5.70 0.32
N GLU A 88 13.76 6.82 0.89
CA GLU A 88 15.16 7.06 1.28
C GLU A 88 15.58 6.11 2.42
N ALA A 89 14.69 5.83 3.37
CA ALA A 89 14.91 4.88 4.46
C ALA A 89 14.97 3.41 3.97
N ASP A 90 14.10 3.00 3.05
CA ASP A 90 14.12 1.65 2.46
C ASP A 90 15.37 1.43 1.61
N ALA A 91 15.79 2.44 0.83
CA ALA A 91 17.04 2.43 0.07
C ALA A 91 18.26 2.30 1.01
N ALA A 92 18.31 3.10 2.08
CA ALA A 92 19.37 3.02 3.08
C ALA A 92 19.38 1.67 3.82
N ALA A 93 18.21 1.07 4.09
CA ALA A 93 18.09 -0.24 4.71
C ALA A 93 18.54 -1.39 3.77
N ALA A 94 18.26 -1.27 2.46
CA ALA A 94 18.71 -2.20 1.45
C ALA A 94 20.25 -2.21 1.33
N GLU A 95 20.87 -1.03 1.30
CA GLU A 95 22.34 -0.91 1.27
C GLU A 95 22.99 -1.47 2.55
N ARG A 96 22.41 -1.19 3.74
CA ARG A 96 22.89 -1.77 5.01
C ARG A 96 22.80 -3.30 5.03
N ARG A 97 21.77 -3.89 4.42
CA ARG A 97 21.63 -5.36 4.29
C ARG A 97 22.65 -5.96 3.33
N GLU A 98 22.98 -5.26 2.25
CA GLU A 98 23.98 -5.71 1.28
C GLU A 98 25.40 -5.67 1.84
N GLY A 99 25.76 -4.62 2.59
CA GLY A 99 27.05 -4.50 3.27
C GLY A 99 27.30 -5.63 4.28
N LYS A 100 26.26 -6.03 5.04
CA LYS A 100 26.34 -7.13 6.02
C LYS A 100 26.49 -8.51 5.36
N ARG A 101 25.89 -8.72 4.17
CA ARG A 101 26.04 -9.94 3.37
C ARG A 101 27.44 -10.10 2.79
N LYS A 102 28.06 -9.00 2.30
CA LYS A 102 29.45 -9.00 1.81
C LYS A 102 30.46 -9.29 2.93
N GLY A 103 30.23 -8.80 4.15
CA GLY A 103 31.07 -9.09 5.32
C GLY A 103 31.02 -10.54 5.82
N ARG A 104 29.87 -11.22 5.69
CA ARG A 104 29.69 -12.61 6.12
C ARG A 104 30.31 -13.65 5.17
N LYS A 105 30.51 -13.32 3.89
CA LYS A 105 31.07 -14.21 2.86
C LYS A 105 32.61 -14.17 2.80
N LYS A 106 33.23 -13.30 3.59
CA LYS A 106 34.69 -13.07 3.68
C LYS A 106 35.32 -13.70 4.94
N ARG A 107 34.56 -14.48 5.72
CA ARG A 107 35.03 -15.26 6.87
C ARG A 107 34.89 -16.75 6.59
#